data_AF-A0A1W6KUD6-F1
#
_entry.id   AF-A0A1W6KUD6-F1
#
_cell.length_a   1.000
_cell.length_b   1.000
_cell.length_c   1.000
_cell.angle_alpha   90.00
_cell.angle_beta   90.00
_cell.angle_gamma   90.00
#
_symmetry.space_group_name_H-M   'P 1'
#
loop_
_entity.id
_entity.type
_entity.pdbx_description
1 polymer ?
#
loop_
_entity_poly.entity_id
_entity_poly.type
_entity_poly.pdbx_seq_one_letter_code
_entity_poly.pdbx_strand_id
1 'polypeptide(L)'
;MEAVMSTRFENAELLAALWLLGAEGERLPTSHGILDKALKECMAVLPSALSASLSFGVTGVGLRCYELPDILLAAQEALLTTEPNPTYLSSLVTLDEDSARQIVLSYGLSTSKAREIGESLLASVKRTRAAVKQAAAA
;
A
#
# COMPACT_ATOMS: atom_id res chain seq x y z
N MET A 1 -22.43 3.73 -11.37
CA MET A 1 -21.45 3.22 -10.39
C MET A 1 -20.88 4.45 -9.72
N GLU A 2 -21.40 4.78 -8.53
CA GLU A 2 -20.95 5.97 -7.80
C GLU A 2 -19.50 5.76 -7.36
N ALA A 3 -18.65 6.75 -7.63
CA ALA A 3 -17.32 6.82 -7.04
C ALA A 3 -17.53 7.10 -5.55
N VAL A 4 -17.45 6.06 -4.72
CA VAL A 4 -17.35 6.24 -3.27
C VAL A 4 -16.06 7.03 -3.03
N MET A 5 -16.19 8.27 -2.56
CA MET A 5 -15.05 9.09 -2.15
C MET A 5 -14.47 8.45 -0.89
N SER A 6 -13.55 7.50 -1.05
CA SER A 6 -12.97 6.79 0.08
C SER A 6 -12.15 7.74 0.94
N THR A 7 -12.43 7.74 2.24
CA THR A 7 -11.70 8.57 3.20
C THR A 7 -10.24 8.10 3.32
N ARG A 8 -9.34 8.95 3.85
CA ARG A 8 -7.95 8.55 4.09
C ARG A 8 -7.81 7.32 5.00
N PHE A 9 -8.76 7.12 5.94
CA PHE A 9 -8.81 5.95 6.82
C PHE A 9 -9.26 4.70 6.08
N GLU A 10 -10.30 4.80 5.25
CA GLU A 10 -10.79 3.70 4.41
C GLU A 10 -9.71 3.20 3.44
N ASN A 11 -8.99 4.14 2.80
CA ASN A 11 -7.86 3.81 1.94
C ASN A 11 -6.71 3.14 2.72
N ALA A 12 -6.48 3.58 3.96
CA ALA A 12 -5.45 3.00 4.84
C ALA A 12 -5.80 1.58 5.28
N GLU A 13 -7.03 1.35 5.71
CA GLU A 13 -7.55 0.02 6.07
C GLU A 13 -7.46 -0.94 4.90
N LEU A 14 -7.93 -0.53 3.72
CA LEU A 14 -7.91 -1.37 2.54
C LEU A 14 -6.47 -1.67 2.08
N LEU A 15 -5.58 -0.68 2.07
CA LEU A 15 -4.18 -0.88 1.73
C LEU A 15 -3.49 -1.83 2.73
N ALA A 16 -3.71 -1.63 4.03
CA ALA A 16 -3.14 -2.48 5.08
C ALA A 16 -3.65 -3.92 5.00
N ALA A 17 -4.95 -4.12 4.75
CA ALA A 17 -5.56 -5.43 4.61
C ALA A 17 -5.04 -6.18 3.37
N LEU A 18 -4.97 -5.49 2.21
CA LEU A 18 -4.38 -6.06 0.99
C LEU A 18 -2.91 -6.45 1.20
N TRP A 19 -2.13 -5.58 1.86
CA TRP A 19 -0.74 -5.86 2.17
C TRP A 19 -0.60 -7.07 3.09
N LEU A 20 -1.36 -7.13 4.21
CA LEU A 20 -1.28 -8.26 5.14
C LEU A 20 -1.57 -9.59 4.45
N LEU A 21 -2.64 -9.64 3.64
CA LEU A 21 -3.12 -10.90 3.04
C LEU A 21 -2.22 -11.44 1.93
N GLY A 22 -1.50 -10.58 1.20
CA GLY A 22 -0.63 -10.98 0.09
C GLY A 22 0.86 -10.76 0.32
N ALA A 23 1.26 -10.15 1.43
CA ALA A 23 2.64 -9.89 1.80
C ALA A 23 2.92 -10.30 3.25
N GLU A 24 2.47 -11.51 3.61
CA GLU A 24 2.63 -12.05 4.97
C GLU A 24 4.10 -12.00 5.43
N GLY A 25 4.32 -11.41 6.61
CA GLY A 25 5.65 -11.23 7.20
C GLY A 25 6.52 -10.13 6.57
N GLU A 26 6.04 -9.45 5.53
CA GLU A 26 6.79 -8.39 4.85
C GLU A 26 6.45 -7.01 5.40
N ARG A 27 7.46 -6.15 5.49
CA ARG A 27 7.29 -4.76 5.93
C ARG A 27 6.90 -3.84 4.78
N LEU A 28 5.85 -3.04 4.99
CA LEU A 28 5.38 -2.02 4.07
C LEU A 28 6.46 -0.93 3.90
N PRO A 29 6.99 -0.70 2.70
CA PRO A 29 7.98 0.36 2.47
C PRO A 29 7.35 1.75 2.62
N THR A 30 7.96 2.61 3.42
CA THR A 30 7.49 3.98 3.68
C THR A 30 8.41 5.06 3.09
N SER A 31 9.43 4.66 2.32
CA SER A 31 10.51 5.54 1.88
C SER A 31 10.90 5.35 0.41
N HIS A 32 11.70 6.28 -0.11
CA HIS A 32 12.36 6.20 -1.43
C HIS A 32 11.43 6.07 -2.65
N GLY A 33 10.16 6.47 -2.52
CA GLY A 33 9.20 6.36 -3.63
C GLY A 33 8.84 4.92 -4.00
N ILE A 34 9.22 3.93 -3.17
CA ILE A 34 9.08 2.51 -3.50
C ILE A 34 7.60 2.15 -3.60
N LEU A 35 6.83 2.54 -2.58
CA LEU A 35 5.40 2.26 -2.55
C LEU A 35 4.64 3.10 -3.59
N ASP A 36 5.06 4.34 -3.85
CA ASP A 36 4.52 5.19 -4.91
C ASP A 36 4.61 4.49 -6.28
N LYS A 37 5.79 3.95 -6.63
CA LYS A 37 6.00 3.20 -7.87
C LYS A 37 5.20 1.90 -7.91
N ALA A 38 5.17 1.18 -6.80
CA ALA A 38 4.46 -0.09 -6.73
C ALA A 38 2.95 0.07 -6.92
N LEU A 39 2.35 1.07 -6.25
CA LEU A 39 0.94 1.42 -6.44
C LEU A 39 0.66 1.84 -7.88
N LYS A 40 1.55 2.62 -8.51
CA LYS A 40 1.39 3.03 -9.90
C LYS A 40 1.39 1.84 -10.87
N GLU A 41 2.30 0.89 -10.70
CA GLU A 41 2.36 -0.33 -11.50
C GLU A 41 1.12 -1.22 -11.31
N CYS A 42 0.59 -1.26 -10.09
CA CYS A 42 -0.56 -2.09 -9.74
C CYS A 42 -1.92 -1.44 -9.99
N MET A 43 -2.00 -0.22 -10.52
CA MET A 43 -3.27 0.52 -10.73
C MET A 43 -4.37 -0.29 -11.42
N ALA A 44 -4.01 -1.16 -12.38
CA ALA A 44 -4.95 -1.97 -13.13
C ALA A 44 -5.55 -3.15 -12.33
N VAL A 45 -4.89 -3.56 -11.25
CA VAL A 45 -5.32 -4.70 -10.41
C VAL A 45 -5.81 -4.26 -9.03
N LEU A 46 -5.50 -3.03 -8.61
CA LEU A 46 -5.99 -2.46 -7.36
C LEU A 46 -7.53 -2.35 -7.39
N PRO A 47 -8.21 -2.55 -6.24
CA PRO A 47 -9.65 -2.35 -6.15
C PRO A 47 -10.02 -0.93 -6.53
N SER A 48 -11.14 -0.74 -7.23
CA SER A 48 -11.57 0.59 -7.67
C SER A 48 -11.76 1.59 -6.52
N ALA A 49 -12.17 1.10 -5.34
CA ALA A 49 -12.27 1.91 -4.13
C ALA A 49 -10.93 2.58 -3.75
N LEU A 50 -9.81 1.88 -3.95
CA LEU A 50 -8.49 2.43 -3.71
C LEU A 50 -7.94 3.15 -4.95
N SER A 51 -7.99 2.54 -6.14
CA SER A 51 -7.34 3.11 -7.33
C SER A 51 -8.00 4.40 -7.82
N ALA A 52 -9.30 4.62 -7.58
CA ALA A 52 -9.98 5.85 -7.96
C ALA A 52 -9.56 7.07 -7.11
N SER A 53 -9.01 6.86 -5.91
CA SER A 53 -8.56 7.93 -5.02
C SER A 53 -7.07 8.27 -5.19
N LEU A 54 -6.31 7.47 -5.95
CA LEU A 54 -4.87 7.66 -6.12
C LEU A 54 -4.56 8.46 -7.38
N SER A 55 -3.76 9.51 -7.19
CA SER A 55 -3.21 10.32 -8.25
C SER A 55 -1.68 10.38 -8.16
N PHE A 56 -1.02 10.53 -9.31
CA PHE A 56 0.43 10.40 -9.42
C PHE A 56 1.03 11.48 -10.29
N GLY A 57 2.21 11.95 -9.90
CA GLY A 57 3.00 12.89 -10.71
C GLY A 57 4.50 12.73 -10.51
N VAL A 58 5.26 13.25 -11.46
CA VAL A 58 6.73 13.29 -11.38
C VAL A 58 7.13 14.62 -10.75
N THR A 59 7.93 14.53 -9.69
CA THR A 59 8.47 15.68 -8.95
C THR A 59 9.99 15.73 -9.08
N GLY A 60 10.64 16.76 -8.52
CA GLY A 60 12.11 16.85 -8.49
C GLY A 60 12.81 15.68 -7.77
N VAL A 61 12.08 14.90 -6.98
CA VAL A 61 12.58 13.71 -6.26
C VAL A 61 12.07 12.39 -6.86
N GLY A 62 11.38 12.44 -8.01
CA GLY A 62 10.86 11.28 -8.72
C GLY A 62 9.34 11.15 -8.67
N LEU A 63 8.83 9.96 -9.04
CA LEU A 63 7.40 9.64 -9.05
C LEU A 63 6.84 9.66 -7.63
N ARG A 64 5.71 10.35 -7.45
CA ARG A 64 4.99 10.45 -6.17
C ARG A 64 3.52 10.12 -6.37
N CYS A 65 2.96 9.43 -5.38
CA CYS A 65 1.53 9.36 -5.14
C CYS A 65 1.16 10.48 -4.17
N TYR A 66 0.21 11.34 -4.53
CA TYR A 66 -0.08 12.54 -3.74
C TYR A 66 -0.83 12.21 -2.44
N GLU A 67 -1.65 11.16 -2.46
CA GLU A 67 -2.50 10.76 -1.33
C GLU A 67 -1.79 9.77 -0.39
N LEU A 68 -0.71 9.11 -0.86
CA LEU A 68 -0.01 8.11 -0.08
C LEU A 68 0.51 8.62 1.28
N PRO A 69 1.08 9.84 1.41
CA PRO A 69 1.45 10.38 2.73
C PRO A 69 0.29 10.41 3.72
N ASP A 70 -0.88 10.86 3.28
CA ASP A 70 -2.08 10.97 4.13
C ASP A 70 -2.66 9.59 4.48
N ILE A 71 -2.60 8.64 3.54
CA ILE A 71 -2.99 7.24 3.76
C ILE A 71 -2.07 6.59 4.81
N LEU A 72 -0.76 6.78 4.71
CA LEU A 72 0.20 6.24 5.67
C LEU A 72 0.04 6.89 7.05
N LEU A 73 -0.22 8.20 7.10
CA LEU A 73 -0.52 8.90 8.35
C LEU A 73 -1.81 8.35 8.99
N ALA A 74 -2.87 8.16 8.20
CA ALA A 74 -4.12 7.58 8.68
C ALA A 74 -3.92 6.13 9.16
N ALA A 75 -3.09 5.34 8.50
CA ALA A 75 -2.74 3.99 8.93
C ALA A 75 -2.05 4.00 10.31
N GLN A 76 -1.17 4.97 10.55
CA GLN A 76 -0.51 5.13 11.84
C GLN A 76 -1.48 5.61 12.93
N GLU A 77 -2.32 6.60 12.63
CA GLU A 77 -3.34 7.13 13.57
C GLU A 77 -4.36 6.05 13.97
N ALA A 78 -4.73 5.17 13.05
CA ALA A 78 -5.63 4.05 13.27
C ALA A 78 -4.94 2.80 13.86
N LEU A 79 -3.64 2.89 14.20
CA LEU A 79 -2.85 1.77 14.73
C LEU A 79 -2.83 0.52 13.84
N LEU A 80 -2.95 0.71 12.51
CA LEU A 80 -2.89 -0.34 11.48
C LEU A 80 -1.44 -0.69 11.12
N THR A 81 -0.50 0.17 11.48
CA THR A 81 0.92 -0.07 11.35
C THR A 81 1.67 0.29 12.62
N THR A 82 2.79 -0.38 12.86
CA THR A 82 3.71 -0.02 13.95
C THR A 82 4.19 1.42 13.81
N GLU A 83 4.53 2.04 14.94
CA GLU A 83 5.24 3.32 14.94
C GLU A 83 6.46 3.27 14.01
N PRO A 84 6.78 4.38 13.31
CA PRO A 84 7.92 4.44 12.43
C PRO A 84 9.18 4.08 13.22
N ASN A 85 9.90 3.07 12.72
CA ASN A 85 11.19 2.71 13.30
C ASN A 85 12.19 3.89 13.17
N PRO A 86 13.29 3.91 13.93
CA PRO A 86 14.26 5.01 13.89
C PRO A 86 14.84 5.30 12.51
N THR A 87 14.76 4.34 11.58
CA THR A 87 15.24 4.50 10.20
C THR A 87 14.16 4.99 9.24
N TYR A 88 12.88 5.04 9.63
CA TYR A 88 11.71 5.45 8.84
C TYR A 88 11.57 4.74 7.48
N LEU A 89 12.22 3.58 7.31
CA LEU A 89 12.30 2.93 5.99
C LEU A 89 11.10 2.05 5.66
N SER A 90 10.44 1.53 6.69
CA SER A 90 9.34 0.58 6.55
C SER A 90 8.55 0.41 7.85
N SER A 91 7.27 0.05 7.76
CA SER A 91 6.41 -0.27 8.91
C SER A 91 5.88 -1.71 8.83
N LEU A 92 5.59 -2.33 9.97
CA LEU A 92 4.84 -3.58 10.04
C LEU A 92 3.35 -3.27 10.07
N VAL A 93 2.54 -4.03 9.33
CA VAL A 93 1.09 -4.02 9.47
C VAL A 93 0.73 -4.81 10.73
N THR A 94 -0.16 -4.25 11.56
CA THR A 94 -0.54 -4.80 12.88
C THR A 94 -1.92 -5.45 12.89
N LEU A 95 -2.67 -5.35 11.79
CA LEU A 95 -3.92 -6.07 11.60
C LEU A 95 -3.71 -7.58 11.76
N ASP A 96 -4.64 -8.25 12.41
CA ASP A 96 -4.76 -9.70 12.36
C ASP A 96 -5.42 -10.15 11.04
N GLU A 97 -5.23 -11.42 10.69
CA GLU A 97 -5.71 -11.97 9.42
C GLU A 97 -7.24 -11.95 9.31
N ASP A 98 -7.96 -12.18 10.42
CA ASP A 98 -9.43 -12.19 10.42
C ASP A 98 -9.98 -10.78 10.17
N SER A 99 -9.42 -9.77 10.82
CA SER A 99 -9.76 -8.36 10.59
C SER A 99 -9.47 -7.95 9.14
N ALA A 100 -8.31 -8.32 8.59
CA ALA A 100 -7.99 -8.02 7.18
C ALA A 100 -8.97 -8.70 6.21
N ARG A 101 -9.39 -9.94 6.50
CA ARG A 101 -10.42 -10.64 5.72
C ARG A 101 -11.76 -9.92 5.76
N GLN A 102 -12.20 -9.47 6.93
CA GLN A 102 -13.46 -8.72 7.07
C GLN A 102 -13.42 -7.39 6.31
N ILE A 103 -12.30 -6.68 6.38
CA ILE A 103 -12.10 -5.43 5.63
C ILE A 103 -12.25 -5.70 4.13
N VAL A 104 -11.49 -6.64 3.54
CA VAL A 104 -11.57 -6.83 2.08
C VAL A 104 -12.95 -7.32 1.62
N LEU A 105 -13.66 -8.09 2.46
CA LEU A 105 -15.04 -8.51 2.19
C LEU A 105 -16.02 -7.33 2.20
N SER A 106 -15.84 -6.34 3.09
CA SER A 106 -16.70 -5.14 3.11
C SER A 106 -16.54 -4.27 1.86
N TYR A 107 -15.38 -4.34 1.20
CA TYR A 107 -15.13 -3.74 -0.12
C TYR A 107 -15.52 -4.65 -1.30
N GLY A 108 -16.21 -5.77 -1.05
CA GLY A 108 -16.72 -6.67 -2.08
C GLY A 108 -15.65 -7.56 -2.74
N LEU A 109 -14.48 -7.72 -2.12
CA LEU A 109 -13.42 -8.60 -2.61
C LEU A 109 -13.47 -9.95 -1.91
N SER A 110 -13.22 -11.04 -2.64
CA SER A 110 -12.91 -12.31 -2.00
C SER A 110 -11.52 -12.26 -1.36
N THR A 111 -11.30 -13.05 -0.31
CA THR A 111 -9.97 -13.19 0.31
C THR A 111 -8.91 -13.66 -0.69
N SER A 112 -9.27 -14.57 -1.60
CA SER A 112 -8.36 -15.02 -2.66
C SER A 112 -7.96 -13.87 -3.58
N LYS A 113 -8.91 -13.02 -3.98
CA LYS A 113 -8.63 -11.89 -4.86
C LYS A 113 -7.78 -10.84 -4.17
N ALA A 114 -8.08 -10.53 -2.91
CA ALA A 114 -7.28 -9.63 -2.09
C ALA A 114 -5.83 -10.10 -1.96
N ARG A 115 -5.62 -11.40 -1.76
CA ARG A 115 -4.29 -12.01 -1.70
C ARG A 115 -3.53 -11.85 -3.02
N GLU A 116 -4.15 -12.17 -4.16
CA GLU A 116 -3.52 -11.97 -5.49
C GLU A 116 -3.07 -10.52 -5.71
N ILE A 117 -3.89 -9.56 -5.27
CA ILE A 117 -3.58 -8.13 -5.37
C ILE A 117 -2.39 -7.78 -4.47
N GLY A 118 -2.41 -8.23 -3.21
CA GLY A 118 -1.32 -8.02 -2.26
C GLY A 118 0.01 -8.64 -2.74
N GLU A 119 -0.03 -9.85 -3.30
CA GLU A 119 1.12 -10.54 -3.88
C GLU A 119 1.68 -9.76 -5.09
N SER A 120 0.80 -9.24 -5.94
CA SER A 120 1.19 -8.40 -7.09
C SER A 120 1.87 -7.11 -6.62
N LEU A 121 1.33 -6.48 -5.57
CA LEU A 121 1.89 -5.29 -4.96
C LEU A 121 3.26 -5.57 -4.34
N LEU A 122 3.40 -6.68 -3.60
CA LEU A 122 4.68 -7.11 -3.03
C LEU A 122 5.72 -7.37 -4.12
N ALA A 123 5.34 -8.05 -5.20
CA ALA A 123 6.23 -8.31 -6.32
C ALA A 123 6.75 -7.00 -6.94
N SER A 124 5.89 -6.01 -7.12
CA SER A 124 6.29 -4.69 -7.61
C SER A 124 7.22 -3.94 -6.63
N VAL A 125 6.92 -4.01 -5.32
CA VAL A 125 7.81 -3.48 -4.27
C VAL A 125 9.20 -4.13 -4.34
N LYS A 126 9.27 -5.46 -4.47
CA LYS A 126 10.54 -6.20 -4.54
C LYS A 126 11.36 -5.79 -5.77
N ARG A 127 10.74 -5.67 -6.95
CA ARG A 127 11.39 -5.16 -8.16
C ARG A 127 11.92 -3.74 -7.98
N THR A 128 11.10 -2.85 -7.42
CA THR A 128 11.48 -1.46 -7.20
C THR A 128 12.62 -1.33 -6.19
N ARG A 129 12.59 -2.08 -5.09
CA ARG A 129 13.70 -2.14 -4.12
C ARG A 129 15.00 -2.60 -4.76
N ALA A 130 14.95 -3.63 -5.60
CA ALA A 130 16.14 -4.12 -6.32
C ALA A 130 16.72 -3.04 -7.24
N ALA A 131 15.88 -2.31 -7.98
CA ALA A 131 16.30 -1.23 -8.86
C ALA A 131 16.94 -0.05 -8.08
N VAL A 132 16.34 0.36 -6.96
CA VAL A 132 16.90 1.41 -6.09
C VAL A 132 18.26 1.00 -5.51
N LYS A 133 18.38 -0.27 -5.06
CA LYS A 133 19.65 -0.79 -4.54
C LYS A 133 20.75 -0.81 -5.60
N GLN A 134 20.42 -1.17 -6.84
CA GLN A 134 21.38 -1.14 -7.95
C GLN A 134 21.82 0.28 -8.30
N ALA A 135 20.89 1.24 -8.32
CA ALA A 135 21.19 2.65 -8.59
C ALA A 135 22.06 3.30 -7.49
N ALA A 136 21.93 2.86 -6.23
CA ALA A 136 22.74 3.35 -5.13
C ALA A 136 24.17 2.74 -5.07
N ALA A 137 24.41 1.67 -5.84
CA ALA A 137 25.70 0.99 -5.90
C ALA A 137 26.54 1.35 -7.14
N ALA A 138 25.97 2.17 -8.05
CA ALA A 138 26.62 2.71 -9.24
C ALA A 138 27.12 4.14 -8.97
#